data_AF-A0A953CAQ2-F1
#
_entry.id   AF-A0A953CAQ2-F1
#
_cell.length_a   1.000
_cell.length_b   1.000
_cell.length_c   1.000
_cell.angle_alpha   90.00
_cell.angle_beta   90.00
_cell.angle_gamma   90.00
#
_symmetry.space_group_name_H-M   'P 1'
#
loop_
_entity.id
_entity.type
_entity.pdbx_description
1 polymer ?
#
loop_
_entity_poly.entity_id
_entity_poly.type
_entity_poly.pdbx_seq_one_letter_code
_entity_poly.pdbx_strand_id
1 'polypeptide(L)'
;MILEAARAALSRLFTPEFRAVLWKSLGLTALVLVLAWFGIAGLFDWVALPWIDDWMPRMPDWAGWLGTAGTIVAGVVLALVLGLLIAPVTALIAGFFQDDVAAIVEAEDYPDDAPGRPVPTLRSAVLSAKFLGVVILGNLLALFLLLVPMVNLAAFFVVNGYLLGREFFEFAAMRHRPEVEAKAMRKRNGGTVFAAGLLIAAFLAVPVLNLLTPLFAAAMMVHLHKMLARREAARP
;
A
#
# COMPACT_ATOMS: atom_id res chain seq x y z
N MET A 1 -16.86 -16.37 -3.60
CA MET A 1 -16.25 -15.61 -2.48
C MET A 1 -15.36 -14.47 -2.96
N ILE A 2 -14.16 -14.72 -3.49
CA ILE A 2 -13.21 -13.64 -3.84
C ILE A 2 -13.76 -12.71 -4.93
N LEU A 3 -14.26 -13.27 -6.04
CA LEU A 3 -14.87 -12.49 -7.13
C LEU A 3 -16.13 -11.71 -6.70
N GLU A 4 -16.92 -12.29 -5.80
CA GLU A 4 -18.11 -11.63 -5.25
C GLU A 4 -17.72 -10.46 -4.34
N ALA A 5 -16.73 -10.65 -3.46
CA ALA A 5 -16.18 -9.60 -2.63
C ALA A 5 -15.55 -8.47 -3.46
N ALA A 6 -14.82 -8.82 -4.54
CA ALA A 6 -14.26 -7.85 -5.47
C ALA A 6 -15.36 -7.07 -6.20
N ARG A 7 -16.41 -7.74 -6.67
CA ARG A 7 -17.54 -7.08 -7.35
C ARG A 7 -18.29 -6.14 -6.41
N ALA A 8 -18.55 -6.56 -5.17
CA ALA A 8 -19.20 -5.72 -4.15
C ALA A 8 -18.37 -4.47 -3.84
N ALA A 9 -17.05 -4.64 -3.63
CA ALA A 9 -16.14 -3.53 -3.44
C ALA A 9 -16.12 -2.57 -4.64
N LEU A 10 -16.13 -3.10 -5.87
CA LEU A 10 -16.11 -2.29 -7.09
C LEU A 10 -17.38 -1.44 -7.25
N SER A 11 -18.56 -1.99 -6.90
CA SER A 11 -19.81 -1.22 -6.93
C SER A 11 -19.84 -0.07 -5.91
N ARG A 12 -19.06 -0.16 -4.83
CA ARG A 12 -18.99 0.87 -3.79
C ARG A 12 -18.01 1.99 -4.10
N LEU A 13 -17.00 1.77 -4.95
CA LEU A 13 -15.97 2.78 -5.26
C LEU A 13 -16.51 4.13 -5.76
N PHE A 14 -17.70 4.15 -6.36
CA PHE A 14 -18.30 5.36 -6.95
C PHE A 14 -19.46 5.94 -6.14
N THR A 15 -19.74 5.42 -4.94
CA THR A 15 -20.81 5.96 -4.07
C THR A 15 -20.41 7.27 -3.41
N PRO A 16 -21.36 8.17 -3.07
CA PRO A 16 -21.05 9.49 -2.49
C PRO A 16 -20.27 9.40 -1.17
N GLU A 17 -20.49 8.36 -0.37
CA GLU A 17 -19.82 8.11 0.89
C GLU A 17 -18.33 7.76 0.69
N PHE A 18 -18.05 6.90 -0.29
CA PHE A 18 -16.68 6.54 -0.69
C PHE A 18 -15.93 7.73 -1.32
N ARG A 19 -16.64 8.60 -2.05
CA ARG A 19 -16.03 9.81 -2.63
C ARG A 19 -15.48 10.75 -1.56
N ALA A 20 -16.14 10.89 -0.42
CA ALA A 20 -15.64 11.71 0.68
C ALA A 20 -14.32 11.15 1.25
N VAL A 21 -14.25 9.83 1.44
CA VAL A 21 -13.03 9.14 1.86
C VAL A 21 -11.93 9.25 0.81
N LEU A 22 -12.28 9.11 -0.47
CA LEU A 22 -11.34 9.27 -1.59
C LEU A 22 -10.72 10.67 -1.61
N TRP A 23 -11.50 11.73 -1.43
CA TRP A 23 -10.97 13.09 -1.38
C TRP A 23 -10.06 13.33 -0.18
N LYS A 24 -10.40 12.80 1.00
CA LYS A 24 -9.51 12.84 2.17
C LYS A 24 -8.19 12.10 1.89
N SER A 25 -8.28 10.92 1.25
CA SER A 25 -7.13 10.12 0.85
C SER A 25 -6.23 10.84 -0.13
N LEU A 26 -6.80 11.44 -1.19
CA LEU A 26 -6.07 12.24 -2.15
C LEU A 26 -5.42 13.46 -1.50
N GLY A 27 -6.14 14.17 -0.62
CA GLY A 27 -5.61 15.31 0.12
C GLY A 27 -4.45 14.93 1.04
N LEU A 28 -4.57 13.82 1.79
CA LEU A 28 -3.50 13.33 2.65
C LEU A 28 -2.29 12.86 1.83
N THR A 29 -2.53 12.17 0.72
CA THR A 29 -1.47 11.73 -0.21
C THR A 29 -0.71 12.93 -0.74
N ALA A 30 -1.42 13.95 -1.23
CA ALA A 30 -0.81 15.18 -1.72
C ALA A 30 0.01 15.88 -0.62
N LEU A 31 -0.53 15.97 0.60
CA LEU A 31 0.17 16.54 1.75
C LEU A 31 1.46 15.77 2.05
N VAL A 32 1.40 14.45 2.13
CA VAL A 32 2.57 13.59 2.39
C VAL A 32 3.61 13.73 1.28
N LEU A 33 3.20 13.77 0.01
CA LEU A 33 4.11 13.95 -1.13
C LEU A 33 4.79 15.32 -1.09
N VAL A 34 4.06 16.38 -0.75
CA VAL A 34 4.62 17.74 -0.59
C VAL A 34 5.63 17.77 0.56
N LEU A 35 5.28 17.21 1.72
CA LEU A 35 6.19 17.13 2.87
C LEU A 35 7.43 16.29 2.55
N ALA A 36 7.25 15.17 1.85
CA ALA A 36 8.35 14.31 1.42
C ALA A 36 9.25 15.01 0.40
N TRP A 37 8.68 15.75 -0.55
CA TRP A 37 9.43 16.55 -1.52
C TRP A 37 10.33 17.55 -0.81
N PHE A 38 9.77 18.39 0.07
CA PHE A 38 10.56 19.39 0.80
C PHE A 38 11.54 18.75 1.80
N GLY A 39 11.15 17.66 2.46
CA GLY A 39 12.02 16.95 3.39
C GLY A 39 13.21 16.29 2.71
N ILE A 40 12.98 15.60 1.59
CA ILE A 40 14.04 14.95 0.81
C ILE A 40 14.92 15.99 0.12
N ALA A 41 14.32 17.02 -0.52
CA ALA A 41 15.09 18.09 -1.15
C ALA A 41 15.95 18.85 -0.13
N GLY A 42 15.39 19.23 1.02
CA GLY A 42 16.15 19.90 2.07
C GLY A 42 17.24 19.02 2.67
N LEU A 43 16.98 17.71 2.86
CA LEU A 43 18.01 16.77 3.32
C LEU A 43 19.11 16.57 2.28
N PHE A 44 18.75 16.51 1.00
CA PHE A 44 19.69 16.41 -0.11
C PHE A 44 20.57 17.65 -0.19
N ASP A 45 19.99 18.84 -0.09
CA ASP A 45 20.74 20.10 -0.09
C ASP A 45 21.66 20.22 1.11
N TRP A 46 21.25 19.70 2.28
CA TRP A 46 22.04 19.80 3.50
C TRP A 46 23.15 18.75 3.61
N VAL A 47 22.93 17.53 3.11
CA VAL A 47 23.85 16.39 3.30
C VAL A 47 24.56 15.99 2.01
N ALA A 48 23.82 15.87 0.91
CA ALA A 48 24.34 15.32 -0.33
C ALA A 48 25.08 16.37 -1.17
N LEU A 49 24.52 17.58 -1.32
CA LEU A 49 25.17 18.64 -2.12
C LEU A 49 26.59 18.98 -1.64
N PRO A 50 26.85 19.19 -0.33
CA PRO A 50 28.21 19.51 0.12
C PRO A 50 29.22 18.39 -0.17
N TRP A 51 28.80 17.13 0.01
CA TRP A 51 29.62 15.96 -0.32
C TRP A 51 29.89 15.84 -1.83
N ILE A 52 28.89 16.14 -2.65
CA ILE A 52 29.01 16.12 -4.11
C ILE A 52 29.95 17.24 -4.58
N ASP A 53 29.79 18.46 -4.05
CA ASP A 53 30.63 19.61 -4.39
C ASP A 53 32.09 19.38 -3.98
N ASP A 54 32.34 18.74 -2.83
CA ASP A 54 33.69 18.37 -2.38
C ASP A 54 34.35 17.29 -3.26
N TRP A 55 33.55 16.37 -3.82
CA TRP A 55 34.04 15.26 -4.64
C TRP A 55 34.04 15.54 -6.15
N MET A 56 33.46 16.66 -6.59
CA MET A 56 33.32 17.00 -8.00
C MET A 56 34.23 18.18 -8.38
N PRO A 57 35.44 17.92 -8.92
CA PRO A 57 36.27 18.98 -9.49
C PRO A 57 35.51 19.72 -10.58
N ARG A 58 35.71 21.03 -10.71
CA ARG A 58 35.20 21.82 -11.84
C ARG A 58 35.62 21.15 -13.15
N MET A 59 34.66 20.52 -13.83
CA MET A 59 34.93 19.78 -15.05
C MET A 59 35.32 20.74 -16.18
N PRO A 60 36.30 20.39 -17.03
CA PRO A 60 36.62 21.16 -18.22
C PRO A 60 35.43 21.21 -19.19
N ASP A 61 35.31 22.28 -19.99
CA ASP A 61 34.18 22.49 -20.92
C ASP A 61 33.97 21.34 -21.92
N TRP A 62 35.05 20.65 -22.32
CA TRP A 62 34.97 19.48 -23.23
C TRP A 62 34.32 18.25 -22.58
N ALA A 63 34.28 18.20 -21.25
CA ALA A 63 33.68 17.12 -20.47
C ALA A 63 32.20 17.38 -20.12
N GLY A 64 31.57 18.40 -20.71
CA GLY A 64 30.15 18.71 -20.48
C GLY A 64 29.18 17.54 -20.70
N TRP A 65 29.55 16.57 -21.56
CA TRP A 65 28.80 15.33 -21.77
C TRP A 65 28.75 14.43 -20.53
N LEU A 66 29.77 14.46 -19.64
CA LEU A 66 29.76 13.76 -18.35
C LEU A 66 28.74 14.38 -17.40
N GLY A 67 28.58 15.71 -17.44
CA GLY A 67 27.53 16.42 -16.71
C GLY A 67 26.14 15.98 -17.18
N THR A 68 25.92 15.90 -18.50
CA THR A 68 24.66 15.39 -19.07
C THR A 68 24.41 13.91 -18.75
N ALA A 69 25.44 13.07 -18.80
CA ALA A 69 25.32 11.67 -18.39
C ALA A 69 24.98 11.56 -16.88
N GLY A 70 25.60 12.39 -16.05
CA GLY A 70 25.34 12.49 -14.61
C GLY A 70 23.91 12.91 -14.31
N THR A 71 23.34 13.88 -15.03
CA THR A 71 21.93 14.29 -14.85
C THR A 71 20.96 13.23 -15.31
N ILE A 72 21.25 12.50 -16.40
CA ILE A 72 20.44 11.36 -16.84
C ILE A 72 20.47 10.25 -15.80
N VAL A 73 21.65 9.89 -15.29
CA VAL A 73 21.80 8.87 -14.24
C VAL A 73 21.08 9.30 -12.97
N ALA A 74 21.26 10.55 -12.52
CA ALA A 74 20.54 11.10 -11.37
C ALA A 74 19.02 11.07 -11.58
N GLY A 75 18.53 11.39 -12.78
CA GLY A 75 17.12 11.31 -13.14
C GLY A 75 16.58 9.88 -13.09
N VAL A 76 17.36 8.90 -13.58
CA VAL A 76 17.00 7.47 -13.50
C VAL A 76 17.00 6.99 -12.04
N VAL A 77 18.01 7.35 -11.26
CA VAL A 77 18.09 7.03 -9.82
C VAL A 77 16.91 7.64 -9.08
N LEU A 78 16.57 8.91 -9.36
CA LEU A 78 15.41 9.57 -8.77
C LEU A 78 14.11 8.88 -9.16
N ALA A 79 13.93 8.51 -10.43
CA ALA A 79 12.75 7.77 -10.89
C ALA A 79 12.62 6.40 -10.19
N LEU A 80 13.73 5.69 -10.00
CA LEU A 80 13.78 4.42 -9.27
C LEU A 80 13.40 4.61 -7.79
N VAL A 81 13.97 5.63 -7.14
CA VAL A 81 13.64 5.97 -5.74
C VAL A 81 12.16 6.34 -5.60
N LEU A 82 11.63 7.18 -6.49
CA LEU A 82 10.20 7.53 -6.48
C LEU A 82 9.31 6.31 -6.72
N GLY A 83 9.68 5.41 -7.64
CA GLY A 83 8.98 4.15 -7.86
C GLY A 83 8.97 3.26 -6.61
N LEU A 84 10.08 3.22 -5.89
CA LEU A 84 10.24 2.52 -4.61
C LEU A 84 9.26 3.01 -3.54
N LEU A 85 8.99 4.32 -3.55
CA LEU A 85 8.14 4.99 -2.58
C LEU A 85 6.63 4.77 -2.83
N ILE A 86 6.22 4.26 -3.99
CA ILE A 86 4.82 4.01 -4.31
C ILE A 86 4.19 3.01 -3.33
N ALA A 87 4.77 1.81 -3.19
CA ALA A 87 4.25 0.78 -2.30
C ALA A 87 4.12 1.23 -0.81
N PRO A 88 5.14 1.88 -0.21
CA PRO A 88 5.03 2.33 1.18
C PRO A 88 4.04 3.48 1.36
N VAL A 89 3.94 4.41 0.39
CA VAL A 89 2.95 5.49 0.42
C VAL A 89 1.54 4.91 0.32
N THR A 90 1.27 4.00 -0.62
CA THR A 90 -0.04 3.36 -0.79
C THR A 90 -0.49 2.64 0.48
N ALA A 91 0.43 1.99 1.19
CA ALA A 91 0.09 1.30 2.42
C ALA A 91 -0.08 2.21 3.64
N LEU A 92 0.69 3.29 3.74
CA LEU A 92 0.46 4.31 4.76
C LEU A 92 -0.96 4.89 4.64
N ILE A 93 -1.36 5.19 3.40
CA ILE A 93 -2.70 5.68 3.07
C ILE A 93 -3.76 4.63 3.42
N ALA A 94 -3.52 3.37 3.05
CA ALA A 94 -4.40 2.27 3.40
C ALA A 94 -4.62 2.15 4.91
N GLY A 95 -3.55 2.17 5.71
CA GLY A 95 -3.66 2.10 7.17
C GLY A 95 -4.49 3.22 7.79
N PHE A 96 -4.48 4.42 7.19
CA PHE A 96 -5.28 5.56 7.67
C PHE A 96 -6.75 5.48 7.28
N PHE A 97 -7.08 5.05 6.06
CA PHE A 97 -8.45 5.12 5.53
C PHE A 97 -9.23 3.82 5.62
N GLN A 98 -8.57 2.71 5.89
CA GLN A 98 -9.20 1.40 5.91
C GLN A 98 -10.27 1.26 7.00
N ASP A 99 -10.10 1.89 8.16
CA ASP A 99 -11.13 1.86 9.22
C ASP A 99 -12.39 2.66 8.84
N ASP A 100 -12.22 3.80 8.17
CA ASP A 100 -13.33 4.61 7.64
C ASP A 100 -14.09 3.84 6.56
N VAL A 101 -13.37 3.22 5.62
CA VAL A 101 -13.96 2.40 4.55
C VAL A 101 -14.69 1.20 5.14
N ALA A 102 -14.08 0.50 6.10
CA ALA A 102 -14.69 -0.65 6.75
C ALA A 102 -15.97 -0.27 7.51
N ALA A 103 -15.97 0.87 8.20
CA ALA A 103 -17.17 1.37 8.88
C ALA A 103 -18.32 1.67 7.91
N ILE A 104 -18.04 2.27 6.74
CA ILE A 104 -19.06 2.53 5.71
C ILE A 104 -19.63 1.21 5.18
N VAL A 105 -18.76 0.25 4.83
CA VAL A 105 -19.19 -1.07 4.32
C VAL A 105 -20.00 -1.83 5.36
N GLU A 106 -19.58 -1.81 6.63
CA GLU A 106 -20.33 -2.44 7.71
C GLU A 106 -21.72 -1.81 7.89
N ALA A 107 -21.81 -0.48 7.88
CA ALA A 107 -23.08 0.22 8.07
C ALA A 107 -24.08 0.01 6.92
N GLU A 108 -23.60 -0.04 5.67
CA GLU A 108 -24.46 -0.13 4.49
C GLU A 108 -24.74 -1.56 4.03
N ASP A 109 -23.73 -2.43 4.02
CA ASP A 109 -23.85 -3.80 3.48
C ASP A 109 -24.15 -4.84 4.58
N TYR A 110 -23.89 -4.51 5.84
CA TYR A 110 -24.10 -5.41 6.98
C TYR A 110 -24.77 -4.73 8.19
N PRO A 111 -25.93 -4.07 8.01
CA PRO A 111 -26.57 -3.29 9.08
C PRO A 111 -26.99 -4.12 10.31
N ASP A 112 -27.21 -5.43 10.13
CA ASP A 112 -27.62 -6.35 11.20
C ASP A 112 -26.42 -6.90 12.02
N ASP A 113 -25.18 -6.67 11.59
CA ASP A 113 -23.99 -7.14 12.30
C ASP A 113 -23.57 -6.13 13.40
N ALA A 114 -23.00 -6.63 14.49
CA ALA A 114 -22.43 -5.75 15.53
C ALA A 114 -21.32 -4.84 14.93
N PRO A 115 -21.37 -3.52 15.18
CA PRO A 115 -20.40 -2.58 14.61
C PRO A 115 -18.98 -2.93 15.06
N GLY A 116 -18.04 -2.94 14.10
CA GLY A 116 -16.63 -3.16 14.40
C GLY A 116 -16.07 -2.07 15.31
N ARG A 117 -15.16 -2.42 16.22
CA ARG A 117 -14.46 -1.42 17.04
C ARG A 117 -13.34 -0.79 16.23
N PRO A 118 -13.24 0.56 16.15
CA PRO A 118 -12.17 1.22 15.42
C PRO A 118 -10.81 0.92 16.07
N VAL A 119 -9.79 0.73 15.25
CA VAL A 119 -8.42 0.53 15.71
C VAL A 119 -7.86 1.90 16.14
N PRO A 120 -7.19 2.02 17.30
CA PRO A 120 -6.70 3.33 17.78
C PRO A 120 -5.71 3.96 16.79
N THR A 121 -5.89 5.24 16.46
CA THR A 121 -5.08 6.02 15.49
C THR A 121 -3.57 5.96 15.76
N LEU A 122 -3.18 5.94 17.03
CA LEU A 122 -1.77 5.82 17.43
C LEU A 122 -1.18 4.43 17.11
N ARG A 123 -2.02 3.38 17.18
CA ARG A 123 -1.64 2.00 16.81
C ARG A 123 -1.55 1.87 15.30
N SER A 124 -2.44 2.52 14.54
CA SER A 124 -2.35 2.60 13.07
C SER A 124 -1.06 3.29 12.63
N ALA A 125 -0.63 4.38 13.28
CA ALA A 125 0.64 5.04 12.98
C ALA A 125 1.85 4.12 13.20
N VAL A 126 1.90 3.36 14.31
CA VAL A 126 2.98 2.40 14.60
C VAL A 126 2.96 1.22 13.61
N LEU A 127 1.78 0.72 13.24
CA LEU A 127 1.67 -0.35 12.25
C LEU A 127 2.15 0.12 10.88
N SER A 128 1.75 1.33 10.46
CA SER A 128 2.21 1.95 9.22
C SER A 128 3.72 2.17 9.21
N ALA A 129 4.32 2.60 10.33
CA ALA A 129 5.78 2.75 10.44
C ALA A 129 6.53 1.41 10.33
N LYS A 130 6.00 0.35 10.95
CA LYS A 130 6.56 -1.00 10.83
C LYS A 130 6.40 -1.56 9.41
N PHE A 131 5.28 -1.28 8.76
CA PHE A 131 5.04 -1.66 7.38
C PHE A 131 5.96 -0.91 6.42
N LEU A 132 6.15 0.40 6.61
CA LEU A 132 7.15 1.21 5.91
C LEU A 132 8.53 0.55 5.96
N GLY A 133 8.98 0.11 7.14
CA GLY A 133 10.25 -0.60 7.28
C GLY A 133 10.31 -1.92 6.49
N VAL A 134 9.25 -2.74 6.53
CA VAL A 134 9.18 -4.00 5.77
C VAL A 134 9.17 -3.74 4.27
N VAL A 135 8.48 -2.70 3.83
CA VAL A 135 8.40 -2.33 2.41
C VAL A 135 9.72 -1.80 1.91
N ILE A 136 10.41 -0.94 2.67
CA ILE A 136 11.76 -0.47 2.32
C ILE A 136 12.71 -1.65 2.14
N LEU A 137 12.70 -2.62 3.06
CA LEU A 137 13.51 -3.84 2.96
C LEU A 137 13.13 -4.69 1.74
N GLY A 138 11.84 -4.90 1.49
CA GLY A 138 11.37 -5.66 0.32
C GLY A 138 11.73 -4.99 -1.00
N ASN A 139 11.69 -3.67 -1.04
CA ASN A 139 12.06 -2.85 -2.19
C ASN A 139 13.58 -2.82 -2.43
N LEU A 140 14.40 -2.76 -1.39
CA LEU A 140 15.86 -2.94 -1.51
C LEU A 140 16.19 -4.32 -2.08
N LEU A 141 15.46 -5.35 -1.67
CA LEU A 141 15.61 -6.69 -2.21
C LEU A 141 15.20 -6.72 -3.71
N ALA A 142 14.07 -6.09 -4.05
CA ALA A 142 13.61 -5.97 -5.44
C ALA A 142 14.61 -5.21 -6.34
N LEU A 143 15.31 -4.20 -5.80
CA LEU A 143 16.39 -3.50 -6.49
C LEU A 143 17.53 -4.43 -6.90
N PHE A 144 17.87 -5.42 -6.07
CA PHE A 144 18.86 -6.46 -6.40
C PHE A 144 18.35 -7.45 -7.47
N LEU A 145 17.03 -7.61 -7.61
CA LEU A 145 16.37 -8.49 -8.57
C LEU A 145 16.03 -7.81 -9.91
N LEU A 146 16.31 -6.51 -10.06
CA LEU A 146 15.95 -5.67 -11.21
C LEU A 146 16.60 -6.13 -12.53
N LEU A 147 17.67 -6.93 -12.47
CA LEU A 147 18.38 -7.46 -13.63
C LEU A 147 17.63 -8.58 -14.39
N VAL A 148 16.55 -9.13 -13.83
CA VAL A 148 15.75 -10.19 -14.48
C VAL A 148 14.26 -9.80 -14.56
N PRO A 149 13.80 -9.27 -15.71
CA PRO A 149 12.45 -8.70 -15.87
C PRO A 149 11.31 -9.64 -15.47
N MET A 150 11.40 -10.92 -15.83
CA MET A 150 10.37 -11.92 -15.51
C MET A 150 10.32 -12.26 -14.01
N VAL A 151 11.47 -12.28 -13.35
CA VAL A 151 11.56 -12.54 -11.91
C VAL A 151 11.01 -11.35 -11.13
N ASN A 152 11.27 -10.13 -11.58
CA ASN A 152 10.74 -8.92 -10.95
C ASN A 152 9.21 -8.84 -11.03
N LEU A 153 8.61 -9.19 -12.19
CA LEU A 153 7.16 -9.22 -12.33
C LEU A 153 6.51 -10.27 -11.39
N ALA A 154 7.05 -11.48 -11.36
CA ALA A 154 6.57 -12.53 -10.47
C ALA A 154 6.73 -12.13 -8.99
N ALA A 155 7.90 -11.58 -8.63
CA ALA A 155 8.17 -11.09 -7.28
C ALA A 155 7.22 -9.96 -6.89
N PHE A 156 6.94 -9.00 -7.78
CA PHE A 156 5.99 -7.92 -7.54
C PHE A 156 4.61 -8.48 -7.16
N PHE A 157 4.05 -9.37 -7.96
CA PHE A 157 2.73 -9.94 -7.71
C PHE A 157 2.68 -10.81 -6.46
N VAL A 158 3.69 -11.65 -6.23
CA VAL A 158 3.72 -12.56 -5.08
C VAL A 158 3.95 -11.79 -3.78
N VAL A 159 4.91 -10.87 -3.75
CA VAL A 159 5.25 -10.10 -2.55
C VAL A 159 4.11 -9.14 -2.21
N ASN A 160 3.66 -8.32 -3.17
CA ASN A 160 2.54 -7.40 -2.90
C ASN A 160 1.25 -8.17 -2.61
N GLY A 161 0.96 -9.24 -3.35
CA GLY A 161 -0.21 -10.07 -3.09
C GLY A 161 -0.20 -10.68 -1.69
N TYR A 162 0.94 -11.17 -1.23
CA TYR A 162 1.08 -11.68 0.13
C TYR A 162 0.96 -10.59 1.20
N LEU A 163 1.66 -9.47 1.03
CA LEU A 163 1.68 -8.37 2.00
C LEU A 163 0.31 -7.73 2.14
N LEU A 164 -0.29 -7.30 1.02
CA LEU A 164 -1.60 -6.66 0.98
C LEU A 164 -2.68 -7.63 1.44
N GLY A 165 -2.64 -8.88 0.96
CA GLY A 165 -3.58 -9.91 1.38
C GLY A 165 -3.57 -10.11 2.90
N ARG A 166 -2.38 -10.29 3.48
CA ARG A 166 -2.21 -10.48 4.92
C ARG A 166 -2.72 -9.29 5.72
N GLU A 167 -2.27 -8.09 5.37
CA GLU A 167 -2.47 -6.92 6.20
C GLU A 167 -3.92 -6.44 6.18
N PHE A 168 -4.49 -6.23 5.00
CA PHE A 168 -5.87 -5.77 4.88
C PHE A 168 -6.87 -6.79 5.45
N PHE A 169 -6.59 -8.10 5.32
CA PHE A 169 -7.43 -9.11 5.93
C PHE A 169 -7.33 -9.12 7.46
N GLU A 170 -6.12 -9.05 8.02
CA GLU A 170 -5.94 -9.00 9.47
C GLU A 170 -6.64 -7.78 10.06
N PHE A 171 -6.54 -6.62 9.40
CA PHE A 171 -7.26 -5.43 9.82
C PHE A 171 -8.78 -5.57 9.77
N ALA A 172 -9.34 -6.07 8.66
CA ALA A 172 -10.77 -6.31 8.56
C ALA A 172 -11.26 -7.28 9.66
N ALA A 173 -10.47 -8.31 9.97
CA ALA A 173 -10.80 -9.26 11.02
C ALA A 173 -10.66 -8.69 12.44
N MET A 174 -9.65 -7.83 12.68
CA MET A 174 -9.39 -7.22 13.99
C MET A 174 -10.51 -6.29 14.47
N ARG A 175 -11.36 -5.80 13.56
CA ARG A 175 -12.55 -5.02 13.91
C ARG A 175 -13.59 -5.83 14.68
N HIS A 176 -13.63 -7.15 14.48
CA HIS A 176 -14.61 -8.05 15.09
C HIS A 176 -14.01 -9.08 16.05
N ARG A 177 -12.69 -9.30 16.00
CA ARG A 177 -12.01 -10.34 16.79
C ARG A 177 -10.68 -9.82 17.36
N PRO A 178 -10.21 -10.34 18.49
CA PRO A 178 -8.86 -10.06 19.00
C PRO A 178 -7.77 -10.38 17.96
N GLU A 179 -6.65 -9.67 18.03
CA GLU A 179 -5.51 -9.82 17.09
C GLU A 179 -5.02 -11.27 16.93
N VAL A 180 -4.99 -12.02 18.03
CA VAL A 180 -4.57 -13.43 18.03
C VAL A 180 -5.53 -14.30 17.19
N GLU A 181 -6.83 -14.06 17.32
CA GLU A 181 -7.87 -14.78 16.57
C GLU A 181 -7.89 -14.35 15.11
N ALA A 182 -7.71 -13.07 14.81
CA ALA A 182 -7.59 -12.56 13.44
C ALA A 182 -6.42 -13.24 12.70
N LYS A 183 -5.25 -13.34 13.36
CA LYS A 183 -4.08 -14.03 12.81
C LYS A 183 -4.32 -15.52 12.62
N ALA A 184 -5.01 -16.18 13.55
CA ALA A 184 -5.38 -17.58 13.44
C ALA A 184 -6.33 -17.83 12.27
N MET A 185 -7.36 -16.99 12.11
CA MET A 185 -8.31 -17.05 10.99
C MET A 185 -7.60 -16.86 9.65
N ARG A 186 -6.70 -15.88 9.54
CA ARG A 186 -5.87 -15.69 8.35
C ARG A 186 -5.03 -16.92 8.05
N LYS A 187 -4.37 -17.51 9.06
CA LYS A 187 -3.52 -18.71 8.87
C LYS A 187 -4.32 -19.90 8.35
N ARG A 188 -5.56 -20.08 8.84
CA ARG A 188 -6.49 -21.14 8.37
C ARG A 188 -6.97 -20.92 6.94
N ASN A 189 -7.11 -19.65 6.53
CA ASN A 189 -7.64 -19.26 5.21
C ASN A 189 -6.55 -18.68 4.28
N GLY A 190 -5.28 -19.00 4.53
CA GLY A 190 -4.13 -18.32 3.93
C GLY A 190 -4.12 -18.34 2.40
N GLY A 191 -4.52 -19.44 1.77
CA GLY A 191 -4.61 -19.54 0.30
C GLY A 191 -5.66 -18.59 -0.29
N THR A 192 -6.83 -18.49 0.34
CA THR A 192 -7.90 -17.57 -0.07
C THR A 192 -7.49 -16.11 0.13
N VAL A 193 -6.86 -15.80 1.27
CA VAL A 193 -6.37 -14.45 1.60
C VAL A 193 -5.27 -14.03 0.63
N PHE A 194 -4.35 -14.94 0.30
CA PHE A 194 -3.29 -14.69 -0.68
C PHE A 194 -3.86 -14.46 -2.09
N ALA A 195 -4.82 -15.29 -2.53
CA ALA A 195 -5.47 -15.11 -3.83
C ALA A 195 -6.26 -13.78 -3.92
N ALA A 196 -6.92 -13.36 -2.84
CA ALA A 196 -7.54 -12.05 -2.76
C ALA A 196 -6.51 -10.92 -2.83
N GLY A 197 -5.38 -11.08 -2.12
CA GLY A 197 -4.25 -10.16 -2.19
C GLY A 197 -3.66 -10.05 -3.59
N LEU A 198 -3.57 -11.15 -4.35
CA LEU A 198 -3.10 -11.14 -5.73
C LEU A 198 -3.99 -10.29 -6.66
N LEU A 199 -5.32 -10.34 -6.47
CA LEU A 199 -6.25 -9.47 -7.19
C LEU A 199 -6.07 -8.00 -6.81
N ILE A 200 -5.84 -7.70 -5.53
CA ILE A 200 -5.51 -6.35 -5.09
C ILE A 200 -4.19 -5.89 -5.73
N ALA A 201 -3.18 -6.74 -5.79
CA ALA A 201 -1.91 -6.45 -6.46
C ALA A 201 -2.08 -6.21 -7.98
N ALA A 202 -3.00 -6.93 -8.63
CA ALA A 202 -3.36 -6.67 -10.03
C ALA A 202 -4.04 -5.31 -10.22
N PHE A 203 -4.91 -4.92 -9.27
CA PHE A 203 -5.54 -3.60 -9.28
C PHE A 203 -4.52 -2.48 -9.03
N LEU A 204 -3.59 -2.70 -8.10
CA LEU A 204 -2.45 -1.82 -7.80
C LEU A 204 -1.55 -1.58 -9.03
N ALA A 205 -1.34 -2.63 -9.84
CA ALA A 205 -0.45 -2.56 -11.01
C ALA A 205 -0.96 -1.61 -12.11
N VAL A 206 -2.26 -1.29 -12.12
CA VAL A 206 -2.85 -0.37 -13.10
C VAL A 206 -2.75 1.07 -12.56
N PRO A 207 -2.00 1.99 -13.23
CA PRO A 207 -1.69 3.30 -12.65
C PRO A 207 -2.90 4.13 -12.21
N VAL A 208 -3.97 4.12 -13.01
CA VAL A 208 -5.22 4.86 -12.69
C VAL A 208 -5.97 4.21 -11.53
N LEU A 209 -5.97 2.89 -11.45
CA LEU A 209 -6.66 2.14 -10.39
C LEU A 209 -5.86 2.10 -9.09
N ASN A 210 -4.55 2.35 -9.14
CA ASN A 210 -3.67 2.46 -7.96
C ASN A 210 -4.25 3.45 -6.92
N LEU A 211 -4.75 4.60 -7.38
CA LEU A 211 -5.37 5.61 -6.52
C LEU A 211 -6.61 5.11 -5.76
N LEU A 212 -7.33 4.16 -6.35
CA LEU A 212 -8.53 3.54 -5.76
C LEU A 212 -8.21 2.27 -4.98
N THR A 213 -6.97 1.78 -5.07
CA THR A 213 -6.56 0.48 -4.50
C THR A 213 -6.79 0.40 -3.00
N PRO A 214 -6.46 1.42 -2.17
CA PRO A 214 -6.70 1.34 -0.72
C PRO A 214 -8.18 1.15 -0.38
N LEU A 215 -9.07 1.87 -1.06
CA LEU A 215 -10.52 1.79 -0.84
C LEU A 215 -11.05 0.44 -1.31
N PHE A 216 -10.62 0.00 -2.50
CA PHE A 216 -10.98 -1.29 -3.06
C PHE A 216 -10.54 -2.44 -2.15
N ALA A 217 -9.27 -2.44 -1.73
CA ALA A 217 -8.68 -3.47 -0.89
C ALA A 217 -9.37 -3.58 0.47
N ALA A 218 -9.64 -2.44 1.12
CA ALA A 218 -10.34 -2.40 2.39
C ALA A 218 -11.76 -2.99 2.28
N ALA A 219 -12.56 -2.49 1.33
CA ALA A 219 -13.92 -2.98 1.13
C ALA A 219 -13.95 -4.47 0.76
N MET A 220 -13.08 -4.90 -0.17
CA MET A 220 -12.99 -6.28 -0.61
C MET A 220 -12.63 -7.22 0.55
N MET A 221 -11.69 -6.83 1.42
CA MET A 221 -11.27 -7.65 2.55
C MET A 221 -12.31 -7.71 3.68
N VAL A 222 -13.10 -6.66 3.88
CA VAL A 222 -14.26 -6.69 4.78
C VAL A 222 -15.29 -7.71 4.29
N HIS A 223 -15.70 -7.64 3.02
CA HIS A 223 -16.61 -8.63 2.45
C HIS A 223 -16.03 -10.05 2.56
N LEU A 224 -14.75 -10.23 2.21
CA LEU A 224 -14.09 -11.53 2.30
C LEU A 224 -14.08 -12.06 3.74
N HIS A 225 -13.78 -11.22 4.73
CA HIS A 225 -13.83 -11.57 6.13
C HIS A 225 -15.23 -12.03 6.54
N LYS A 226 -16.27 -11.25 6.25
CA LYS A 226 -17.66 -11.60 6.58
C LYS A 226 -18.08 -12.92 5.97
N MET A 227 -17.74 -13.16 4.70
CA MET A 227 -18.06 -14.41 4.02
C MET A 227 -17.30 -15.61 4.63
N LEU A 228 -16.03 -15.44 5.00
CA LEU A 228 -15.26 -16.49 5.67
C LEU A 228 -15.77 -16.75 7.10
N ALA A 229 -16.14 -15.71 7.85
CA ALA A 229 -16.71 -15.83 9.19
C ALA A 229 -18.04 -16.59 9.17
N ARG A 230 -18.94 -16.29 8.21
CA ARG A 230 -20.18 -17.05 7.99
C ARG A 230 -19.92 -18.51 7.66
N ARG A 231 -18.92 -18.78 6.81
CA ARG A 231 -18.52 -20.15 6.45
C ARG A 231 -17.95 -20.92 7.64
N GLU A 232 -17.19 -20.28 8.52
CA GLU A 232 -16.68 -20.90 9.75
C GLU A 232 -17.80 -21.20 10.74
N ALA A 233 -18.77 -20.29 10.90
CA ALA A 233 -19.94 -20.51 11.77
C ALA A 233 -20.86 -21.63 11.27
N ALA A 234 -20.87 -21.89 9.96
CA ALA A 234 -21.65 -22.96 9.33
C ALA A 234 -20.92 -24.33 9.30
N ARG A 235 -19.67 -24.42 9.78
CA ARG A 235 -18.97 -25.71 9.90
C ARG A 235 -19.42 -26.39 11.21
N PRO A 236 -19.93 -27.64 11.13
CA PRO A 236 -20.37 -28.39 12.30
C PRO A 236 -19.22 -28.76 13.23
#